data_AF-A0A5C1QEV1-F1
#
_entry.id   AF-A0A5C1QEV1-F1
#
_cell.length_a   1.000
_cell.length_b   1.000
_cell.length_c   1.000
_cell.angle_alpha   90.00
_cell.angle_beta   90.00
_cell.angle_gamma   90.00
#
_symmetry.space_group_name_H-M   'P 1'
#
loop_
_entity.id
_entity.type
_entity.pdbx_description
1 polymer ?
#
loop_
_entity_poly.entity_id
_entity_poly.type
_entity_poly.pdbx_seq_one_letter_code
_entity_poly.pdbx_strand_id
1 'polypeptide(L)'
;MTDNICSTSLRSSTNQPLCGSISVFASEKEREVGIKTFQGFQKKGLAYVTACAYIEECLKYNFIPVWSCFSENEVSIRLAEKLGYKIEAHHPIYFAEIGN
;
A
#
# COMPACT_ATOMS: atom_id res chain seq x y z
N MET A 1 3.22 -31.51 3.16
CA MET A 1 2.12 -31.20 2.24
C MET A 1 2.17 -29.71 2.02
N THR A 2 2.70 -29.25 0.90
CA THR A 2 2.70 -27.84 0.55
C THR A 2 1.36 -27.55 -0.09
N ASP A 3 0.48 -26.85 0.61
CA ASP A 3 -0.76 -26.37 0.02
C ASP A 3 -0.40 -25.54 -1.21
N ASN A 4 -0.94 -25.95 -2.36
CA ASN A 4 -0.82 -25.21 -3.61
C ASN A 4 -1.59 -23.89 -3.46
N ILE A 5 -0.94 -22.88 -2.89
CA ILE A 5 -1.45 -21.51 -2.85
C ILE A 5 -1.38 -20.98 -4.30
N CYS A 6 -2.48 -21.11 -5.02
CA CYS A 6 -2.64 -20.56 -6.35
C CYS A 6 -2.85 -19.04 -6.24
N SER A 7 -1.91 -18.25 -6.75
CA SER A 7 -2.10 -16.80 -6.88
C SER A 7 -3.02 -16.53 -8.08
N THR A 8 -4.30 -16.24 -7.81
CA THR A 8 -5.24 -15.82 -8.86
C THR A 8 -4.93 -14.39 -9.31
N SER A 9 -4.36 -14.23 -10.49
CA SER A 9 -4.19 -12.92 -11.13
C SER A 9 -5.53 -12.46 -11.70
N LEU A 10 -6.22 -11.55 -11.01
CA LEU A 10 -7.46 -10.93 -11.49
C LEU A 10 -7.11 -9.75 -12.40
N ARG A 11 -7.59 -9.77 -13.64
CA ARG A 11 -7.53 -8.62 -14.57
C ARG A 11 -8.91 -7.99 -14.72
N SER A 12 -8.97 -6.65 -14.73
CA SER A 12 -10.18 -5.94 -15.14
C SER A 12 -10.54 -6.31 -16.58
N SER A 13 -11.84 -6.46 -16.88
CA SER A 13 -12.36 -6.67 -18.24
C SER A 13 -12.01 -5.54 -19.21
N THR A 14 -11.62 -4.37 -18.68
CA THR A 14 -11.28 -3.17 -19.45
C THR A 14 -9.78 -2.95 -19.67
N ASN A 15 -8.91 -3.88 -19.23
CA ASN A 15 -7.44 -3.76 -19.24
C ASN A 15 -6.88 -2.47 -18.58
N GLN A 16 -7.72 -1.73 -17.84
CA GLN A 16 -7.32 -0.55 -17.09
C GLN A 16 -7.14 -0.93 -15.60
N PRO A 17 -6.00 -0.56 -14.98
CA PRO A 17 -5.83 -0.74 -13.54
C PRO A 17 -6.83 0.16 -12.80
N LEU A 18 -7.62 -0.42 -11.90
CA LEU A 18 -8.62 0.32 -11.10
C LEU A 18 -7.99 0.82 -9.78
N CYS A 19 -7.13 -0.03 -9.22
CA CYS A 19 -6.31 0.24 -8.06
C CYS A 19 -5.05 -0.62 -8.16
N GLY A 20 -3.94 -0.13 -7.62
CA GLY A 20 -2.70 -0.88 -7.55
C GLY A 20 -1.83 -0.42 -6.39
N SER A 21 -0.87 -1.26 -6.04
CA SER A 21 0.18 -0.98 -5.07
C SER A 21 1.56 -1.06 -5.72
N ILE A 22 2.50 -0.31 -5.17
CA ILE A 22 3.93 -0.40 -5.45
C ILE A 22 4.69 -0.43 -4.13
N SER A 23 5.91 -0.96 -4.14
CA SER A 23 6.87 -0.67 -3.07
C SER A 23 7.59 0.64 -3.39
N VAL A 24 7.32 1.71 -2.65
CA VAL A 24 7.99 3.01 -2.83
C VAL A 24 9.39 3.02 -2.24
N PHE A 25 9.63 2.14 -1.25
CA PHE A 25 10.91 1.85 -0.66
C PHE A 25 11.05 0.34 -0.41
N ALA A 26 12.27 -0.18 -0.57
CA ALA A 26 12.59 -1.58 -0.34
C ALA A 26 14.01 -1.70 0.25
N SER A 27 14.11 -2.34 1.41
CA SER A 27 15.40 -2.68 2.05
C SER A 27 15.63 -4.20 2.06
N GLU A 28 16.56 -4.71 2.87
CA GLU A 28 16.68 -6.16 3.05
C GLU A 28 15.49 -6.76 3.80
N LYS A 29 14.81 -5.97 4.64
CA LYS A 29 13.75 -6.45 5.54
C LYS A 29 12.40 -5.76 5.34
N GLU A 30 12.39 -4.52 4.89
CA GLU A 30 11.19 -3.68 4.88
C GLU A 30 10.73 -3.37 3.46
N ARG A 31 9.41 -3.21 3.31
CA ARG A 31 8.78 -2.83 2.05
C ARG A 31 7.73 -1.76 2.33
N GLU A 32 7.96 -0.54 1.86
CA GLU A 32 7.00 0.55 2.07
C GLU A 32 5.95 0.57 0.98
N VAL A 33 4.68 0.53 1.37
CA VAL A 33 3.58 0.49 0.41
C VAL A 33 3.20 1.89 -0.09
N GLY A 34 3.06 2.02 -1.41
CA GLY A 34 2.30 3.09 -2.05
C GLY A 34 1.05 2.52 -2.70
N ILE A 35 -0.13 3.09 -2.44
CA ILE A 35 -1.41 2.63 -3.01
C ILE A 35 -2.09 3.76 -3.76
N LYS A 36 -2.57 3.47 -4.97
CA LYS A 36 -3.37 4.41 -5.76
C LYS A 36 -4.65 3.75 -6.24
N THR A 37 -5.78 4.42 -6.02
CA THR A 37 -7.07 4.08 -6.65
C THR A 37 -7.42 5.17 -7.66
N PHE A 38 -7.69 4.78 -8.90
CA PHE A 38 -8.01 5.74 -9.96
C PHE A 38 -9.34 6.44 -9.72
N GLN A 39 -9.43 7.68 -10.19
CA GLN A 39 -10.64 8.50 -10.06
C GLN A 39 -11.84 7.79 -10.71
N GLY A 40 -13.00 7.80 -10.05
CA GLY A 40 -14.20 7.03 -10.45
C GLY A 40 -14.29 5.63 -9.84
N PHE A 41 -13.19 5.07 -9.33
CA PHE A 41 -13.14 3.75 -8.68
C PHE A 41 -12.94 3.81 -7.15
N GLN A 42 -12.84 5.02 -6.59
CA GLN A 42 -12.70 5.25 -5.15
C GLN A 42 -13.98 4.90 -4.37
N LYS A 43 -13.87 4.79 -3.04
CA LYS A 43 -14.99 4.47 -2.11
C LYS A 43 -15.67 3.12 -2.37
N LYS A 44 -15.02 2.22 -3.13
CA LYS A 44 -15.47 0.84 -3.42
C LYS A 44 -14.69 -0.24 -2.64
N GLY A 45 -13.86 0.16 -1.67
CA GLY A 45 -13.02 -0.76 -0.90
C GLY A 45 -11.77 -1.29 -1.60
N LEU A 46 -11.50 -0.86 -2.85
CA LEU A 46 -10.37 -1.36 -3.64
C LEU A 46 -9.01 -1.17 -2.97
N ALA A 47 -8.76 0.02 -2.40
CA ALA A 47 -7.51 0.28 -1.69
C ALA A 47 -7.26 -0.68 -0.51
N TYR A 48 -8.33 -1.09 0.18
CA TYR A 48 -8.23 -2.04 1.29
C TYR A 48 -7.87 -3.44 0.80
N VAL A 49 -8.56 -3.95 -0.23
CA VAL A 49 -8.26 -5.26 -0.80
C VAL A 49 -6.83 -5.30 -1.38
N THR A 50 -6.42 -4.25 -2.09
CA THR A 50 -5.06 -4.11 -2.62
C THR A 50 -4.02 -4.08 -1.49
N ALA A 51 -4.29 -3.36 -0.40
CA ALA A 51 -3.39 -3.31 0.76
C ALA A 51 -3.25 -4.68 1.44
N CYS A 52 -4.35 -5.41 1.64
CA CYS A 52 -4.32 -6.76 2.21
C CYS A 52 -3.45 -7.68 1.35
N ALA A 53 -3.65 -7.69 0.02
CA ALA A 53 -2.86 -8.51 -0.89
C ALA A 53 -1.35 -8.16 -0.83
N TYR A 54 -1.02 -6.88 -0.76
CA TYR A 54 0.36 -6.42 -0.61
C TYR A 54 1.00 -6.89 0.71
N ILE A 55 0.27 -6.76 1.82
CA ILE A 55 0.71 -7.21 3.15
C ILE A 55 0.93 -8.72 3.16
N GLU A 56 -0.01 -9.50 2.63
CA GLU A 56 0.10 -10.96 2.51
C GLU A 56 1.35 -11.38 1.72
N GLU A 57 1.64 -10.69 0.61
CA GLU A 57 2.84 -10.95 -0.19
C GLU A 57 4.14 -10.62 0.58
N CYS A 58 4.17 -9.48 1.29
CA CYS A 58 5.30 -9.14 2.14
C CYS A 58 5.56 -10.23 3.19
N LEU A 59 4.52 -10.63 3.92
CA LEU A 59 4.61 -11.64 4.97
C LEU A 59 5.03 -13.01 4.41
N LYS A 60 4.54 -13.39 3.23
CA LYS A 60 4.94 -14.63 2.54
C LYS A 60 6.45 -14.71 2.30
N TYR A 61 7.09 -13.59 2.02
CA TYR A 61 8.53 -13.50 1.78
C TYR A 61 9.33 -12.99 2.97
N ASN A 62 8.76 -13.02 4.18
CA ASN A 62 9.36 -12.54 5.43
C ASN A 62 9.79 -11.06 5.42
N PHE A 63 9.13 -10.24 4.63
CA PHE A 63 9.28 -8.79 4.69
C PHE A 63 8.32 -8.18 5.71
N ILE A 64 8.76 -7.08 6.30
CA ILE A 64 7.96 -6.21 7.17
C ILE A 64 7.31 -5.14 6.27
N PRO A 65 5.98 -5.18 6.08
CA PRO A 65 5.29 -4.14 5.32
C PRO A 65 5.21 -2.87 6.17
N VAL A 66 5.87 -1.81 5.72
CA VAL A 66 5.87 -0.50 6.39
C VAL A 66 4.94 0.47 5.66
N TRP A 67 4.40 1.43 6.41
CA TRP A 67 3.44 2.41 5.92
C TRP A 67 3.78 3.79 6.45
N SER A 68 3.99 4.75 5.55
CA SER A 68 4.10 6.16 5.91
C SER A 68 3.15 6.99 5.05
N CYS A 69 2.71 8.14 5.57
CA CYS A 69 2.00 9.14 4.78
C CYS A 69 2.06 10.51 5.45
N PHE A 70 1.79 11.56 4.67
CA PHE A 70 1.56 12.90 5.21
C PHE A 70 0.46 12.89 6.27
N SER A 71 0.62 13.70 7.31
CA SER A 71 -0.34 13.86 8.42
C SER A 71 -1.73 14.28 7.97
N GLU A 72 -1.80 15.03 6.87
CA GLU A 72 -3.00 15.56 6.25
C GLU A 72 -3.75 14.49 5.44
N ASN A 73 -3.11 13.36 5.15
CA ASN A 73 -3.71 12.27 4.40
C ASN A 73 -4.54 11.35 5.32
N GLU A 74 -5.63 11.89 5.89
CA GLU A 74 -6.53 11.15 6.78
C GLU A 74 -7.11 9.87 6.17
N VAL A 75 -7.24 9.82 4.84
CA VAL A 75 -7.75 8.63 4.13
C VAL A 75 -6.72 7.50 4.22
N SER A 76 -5.44 7.81 4.04
CA SER A 76 -4.34 6.85 4.21
C SER A 76 -4.21 6.39 5.66
N ILE A 77 -4.28 7.32 6.61
CA ILE A 77 -4.20 7.02 8.06
C ILE A 77 -5.33 6.04 8.46
N ARG A 78 -6.59 6.37 8.14
CA ARG A 78 -7.74 5.50 8.46
C ARG A 78 -7.63 4.12 7.80
N LEU A 79 -7.08 4.06 6.59
CA LEU A 79 -6.86 2.79 5.90
C LEU A 79 -5.81 1.93 6.63
N ALA A 80 -4.68 2.53 7.01
CA ALA A 80 -3.62 1.86 7.76
C ALA A 80 -4.14 1.37 9.13
N GLU A 81 -4.87 2.21 9.88
CA GLU A 81 -5.48 1.84 11.16
C GLU A 81 -6.45 0.66 11.02
N LYS A 82 -7.29 0.68 9.97
CA LYS A 82 -8.21 -0.43 9.67
C LYS A 82 -7.48 -1.75 9.38
N LEU A 83 -6.26 -1.68 8.89
CA LEU A 83 -5.39 -2.83 8.63
C LEU A 83 -4.58 -3.26 9.87
N GLY A 84 -4.74 -2.57 11.00
CA GLY A 84 -4.09 -2.90 12.27
C GLY A 84 -2.78 -2.15 12.52
N TYR A 85 -2.37 -1.25 11.62
CA TYR A 85 -1.25 -0.36 11.89
C TYR A 85 -1.59 0.61 13.02
N LYS A 86 -0.56 1.05 13.75
CA LYS A 86 -0.65 2.08 14.77
C LYS A 86 0.33 3.19 14.41
N ILE A 87 -0.02 4.42 14.77
CA ILE A 87 0.90 5.54 14.66
C ILE A 87 2.08 5.29 15.61
N GLU A 88 3.27 5.19 15.05
CA GLU A 88 4.51 5.03 15.81
C GLU A 88 5.18 6.38 16.09
N ALA A 89 5.27 7.25 15.08
CA ALA A 89 5.89 8.56 15.19
C ALA A 89 5.35 9.54 14.13
N HIS A 90 5.51 10.84 14.40
CA HIS A 90 5.36 11.90 13.40
C HIS A 90 6.73 12.49 13.11
N HIS A 91 7.08 12.58 11.82
CA HIS A 91 8.34 13.16 11.38
C HIS A 91 8.06 14.49 10.65
N PRO A 92 8.81 15.56 10.96
CA PRO A 92 8.69 16.81 10.20
C PRO A 92 9.16 16.58 8.76
N ILE A 93 8.39 17.08 7.79
CA ILE A 93 8.77 17.10 6.38
C ILE A 93 9.34 18.47 6.04
N TYR A 94 10.52 18.48 5.40
CA TYR A 94 11.16 19.69 4.91
C TYR A 94 11.19 19.64 3.38
N PHE A 95 10.85 20.76 2.75
CA PHE A 95 10.95 20.93 1.30
C PHE A 95 12.13 21.86 1.00
N ALA A 96 13.00 21.44 0.09
CA ALA A 96 14.04 22.29 -0.46
C ALA A 96 13.63 22.68 -1.89
N GLU A 97 13.44 23.97 -2.12
CA GLU A 97 13.26 24.51 -3.46
C GLU A 97 14.62 24.55 -4.14
N ILE A 98 14.76 23.80 -5.24
CA ILE A 98 15.93 23.92 -6.11
C ILE A 98 15.58 25.00 -7.12
N GLY A 99 16.31 26.12 -7.08
CA GLY A 99 16.10 27.22 -8.03
C GLY A 99 16.18 26.74 -9.48
N ASN A 100 15.32 27.31 -10.33
CA ASN A 100 15.26 27.01 -11.76
C ASN A 100 16.55 27.41 -12.49
#